data_AF-A0AA38I2R6-F1
#
_entry.id   AF-A0AA38I2R6-F1
#
_cell.length_a   1.000
_cell.length_b   1.000
_cell.length_c   1.000
_cell.angle_alpha   90.00
_cell.angle_beta   90.00
_cell.angle_gamma   90.00
#
_symmetry.space_group_name_H-M   'P 1'
#
loop_
_entity.id
_entity.type
_entity.pdbx_description
1 polymer ?
#
loop_
_entity_poly.entity_id
_entity_poly.type
_entity_poly.pdbx_seq_one_letter_code
_entity_poly.pdbx_strand_id
1 'polypeptide(L)'
;MNKGDQPTFENKDEEVLYWRSLATQYFDDIDRIQKESDEFISESQQLEREYEATIEQNEKKIKELTLANNRAYNEIETIRVKLDQSNKHTVSLQTQIENLSKEKTDMARYIRELEQKNDDLERSRRIVEESISGIEAAFHNAIERNAILESEIDEKEGLKEKLQRLADETRDLKQELLVKERCQENERPVNGYKPVSIVDSNRLKEIETQTTPIKKDQLPYQAPITPASRVMALNIVSDLIRKVGGLERRLEKSRFDYRDIGSNDLRSRHSAKNSPAPSIQGLSK
;
A
#
# COMPACT_ATOMS: atom_id res chain seq x y z
N MET A 1 -81.02 -60.16 -55.82
CA MET A 1 -82.42 -60.39 -56.27
C MET A 1 -82.60 -61.86 -56.54
N ASN A 2 -83.28 -62.55 -55.62
CA ASN A 2 -83.62 -63.97 -55.76
C ASN A 2 -84.83 -64.05 -56.71
N LYS A 3 -84.74 -64.75 -57.85
CA LYS A 3 -85.85 -64.97 -58.79
C LYS A 3 -86.77 -66.09 -58.27
N GLY A 4 -87.28 -65.93 -57.05
CA GLY A 4 -87.81 -67.03 -56.25
C GLY A 4 -89.32 -67.19 -56.25
N ASP A 5 -90.09 -66.12 -56.01
CA ASP A 5 -91.54 -66.23 -55.85
C ASP A 5 -92.22 -65.09 -56.60
N GLN A 6 -92.85 -65.41 -57.74
CA GLN A 6 -93.78 -64.49 -58.37
C GLN A 6 -95.11 -64.57 -57.59
N PRO A 7 -95.63 -63.43 -57.10
CA PRO A 7 -96.90 -63.45 -56.39
C PRO A 7 -98.04 -63.84 -57.33
N THR A 8 -98.89 -64.77 -56.90
CA THR A 8 -100.14 -65.16 -57.59
C THR A 8 -101.31 -64.33 -57.05
N PHE A 9 -102.14 -63.81 -57.94
CA PHE A 9 -103.25 -62.88 -57.63
C PHE A 9 -104.60 -63.47 -58.04
N GLU A 10 -105.66 -63.23 -57.26
CA GLU A 10 -107.02 -63.74 -57.58
C GLU A 10 -107.71 -62.91 -58.68
N ASN A 11 -107.33 -61.64 -58.84
CA ASN A 11 -107.84 -60.76 -59.90
C ASN A 11 -106.80 -59.70 -60.29
N LYS A 12 -107.02 -59.03 -61.43
CA LYS A 12 -106.10 -57.99 -61.94
C LYS A 12 -106.00 -56.76 -61.04
N ASP A 13 -107.03 -56.45 -60.27
CA ASP A 13 -107.03 -55.29 -59.37
C ASP A 13 -106.08 -55.53 -58.18
N GLU A 14 -106.02 -56.78 -57.68
CA GLU A 14 -105.11 -57.20 -56.62
C GLU A 14 -103.64 -57.21 -57.07
N GLU A 15 -103.37 -57.64 -58.30
CA GLU A 15 -102.05 -57.52 -58.94
C GLU A 15 -101.60 -56.05 -59.04
N VAL A 16 -102.49 -55.17 -59.51
CA VAL A 16 -102.20 -53.73 -59.62
C VAL A 16 -101.96 -53.10 -58.24
N LEU A 17 -102.73 -53.47 -57.23
CA LEU A 17 -102.56 -52.99 -55.86
C LEU A 17 -101.24 -53.46 -55.25
N TYR A 18 -100.83 -54.72 -55.48
CA TYR A 18 -99.54 -55.25 -55.03
C TYR A 18 -98.36 -54.52 -55.67
N TRP A 19 -98.35 -54.36 -57.00
CA TRP A 19 -97.25 -53.65 -57.66
C TRP A 19 -97.21 -52.16 -57.29
N ARG A 20 -98.37 -51.54 -57.07
CA ARG A 20 -98.45 -50.16 -56.58
C ARG A 20 -97.89 -50.03 -55.17
N SER A 21 -98.25 -50.92 -54.25
CA SER A 21 -97.75 -50.89 -52.88
C SER A 21 -96.25 -51.20 -52.81
N LEU A 22 -95.76 -52.14 -53.63
CA LEU A 22 -94.33 -52.46 -53.73
C LEU A 22 -93.53 -51.29 -54.33
N ALA A 23 -94.07 -50.61 -55.35
CA ALA A 23 -93.46 -49.39 -55.88
C ALA A 23 -93.40 -48.28 -54.83
N THR A 24 -94.49 -48.07 -54.06
CA THR A 24 -94.50 -47.13 -52.94
C THR A 24 -93.46 -47.49 -51.88
N GLN A 25 -93.35 -48.78 -51.50
CA GLN A 25 -92.34 -49.24 -50.56
C GLN A 25 -90.91 -48.96 -51.06
N TYR A 26 -90.61 -49.22 -52.34
CA TYR A 26 -89.30 -48.88 -52.89
C TYR A 26 -89.03 -47.37 -52.93
N PHE A 27 -90.05 -46.54 -53.19
CA PHE A 27 -89.90 -45.09 -53.09
C PHE A 27 -89.59 -44.64 -51.66
N ASP A 28 -90.30 -45.19 -50.67
CA ASP A 28 -90.06 -44.92 -49.25
C ASP A 28 -88.67 -45.40 -48.80
N ASP A 29 -88.22 -46.55 -49.28
CA ASP A 29 -86.89 -47.08 -49.01
C ASP A 29 -85.78 -46.21 -49.63
N ILE A 30 -85.96 -45.74 -50.87
CA ILE A 30 -85.02 -44.82 -51.52
C ILE A 30 -84.95 -43.52 -50.73
N ASP A 31 -86.08 -42.93 -50.34
CA ASP A 31 -86.12 -41.69 -49.56
C ASP A 31 -85.45 -41.87 -48.18
N ARG A 32 -85.68 -43.00 -47.51
CA ARG A 32 -85.01 -43.33 -46.25
C ARG A 32 -83.50 -43.45 -46.42
N ILE A 33 -83.03 -44.23 -47.39
CA ILE A 33 -81.58 -44.41 -47.65
C ILE A 33 -80.93 -43.09 -48.05
N GLN A 34 -81.63 -42.26 -48.83
CA GLN A 34 -81.15 -40.93 -49.21
C GLN A 34 -80.93 -40.06 -47.96
N LYS A 35 -81.90 -40.02 -47.04
CA LYS A 35 -81.78 -39.29 -45.78
C LYS A 35 -80.64 -39.81 -44.90
N GLU A 36 -80.53 -41.13 -44.74
CA GLU A 36 -79.43 -41.76 -43.98
C GLU A 36 -78.06 -41.43 -44.60
N SER A 37 -77.96 -41.42 -45.93
CA SER A 37 -76.73 -41.02 -46.64
C SER A 37 -76.39 -39.55 -46.44
N ASP A 38 -77.38 -38.66 -46.53
CA ASP A 38 -77.19 -37.22 -46.34
C ASP A 38 -76.77 -36.91 -44.88
N GLU A 39 -77.38 -37.60 -43.91
CA GLU A 39 -76.99 -37.54 -42.49
C GLU A 39 -75.55 -38.02 -42.30
N PHE A 40 -75.18 -39.18 -42.85
CA PHE A 40 -73.81 -39.70 -42.76
C PHE A 40 -72.77 -38.75 -43.38
N ILE A 41 -73.07 -38.17 -44.55
CA ILE A 41 -72.19 -37.18 -45.18
C ILE A 41 -72.04 -35.95 -44.28
N SER A 42 -73.14 -35.45 -43.71
CA SER A 42 -73.11 -34.30 -42.81
C SER A 42 -72.29 -34.57 -41.54
N GLU A 43 -72.48 -35.74 -40.91
CA GLU A 43 -71.71 -36.15 -39.73
C GLU A 43 -70.22 -36.30 -40.04
N SER A 44 -69.87 -36.92 -41.18
CA SER A 44 -68.48 -37.06 -41.62
C SER A 44 -67.82 -35.69 -41.84
N GLN A 45 -68.52 -34.75 -42.48
CA GLN A 45 -68.01 -33.39 -42.68
C GLN A 45 -67.87 -32.61 -41.36
N GLN A 46 -68.75 -32.85 -40.38
CA GLN A 46 -68.61 -32.25 -39.07
C GLN A 46 -67.40 -32.80 -38.32
N LEU A 47 -67.20 -34.12 -38.35
CA LEU A 47 -66.05 -34.77 -37.73
C LEU A 47 -64.72 -34.32 -38.37
N GLU A 48 -64.68 -34.17 -39.69
CA GLU A 48 -63.51 -33.65 -40.40
C GLU A 48 -63.16 -32.23 -39.94
N ARG A 49 -64.15 -31.34 -39.83
CA ARG A 49 -63.97 -29.99 -39.29
C ARG A 49 -63.44 -29.98 -37.85
N GLU A 50 -63.92 -30.90 -37.00
CA GLU A 50 -63.44 -31.04 -35.62
C GLU A 50 -61.98 -31.51 -35.57
N TYR A 51 -61.60 -32.44 -36.45
CA TYR A 51 -60.20 -32.89 -36.58
C TYR A 51 -59.29 -31.78 -37.11
N GLU A 52 -59.72 -31.04 -38.14
CA GLU A 52 -58.96 -29.91 -38.68
C GLU A 52 -58.74 -28.82 -37.63
N ALA A 53 -59.77 -28.47 -36.86
CA ALA A 53 -59.64 -27.50 -35.76
C ALA A 53 -58.63 -27.96 -34.69
N THR A 54 -58.65 -29.25 -34.35
CA THR A 54 -57.72 -29.85 -33.38
C THR A 54 -56.29 -29.85 -33.92
N ILE A 55 -56.09 -30.21 -35.19
CA ILE A 55 -54.78 -30.18 -35.85
C ILE A 55 -54.25 -28.74 -35.86
N GLU A 56 -55.06 -27.77 -36.27
CA GLU A 56 -54.65 -26.36 -36.31
C GLU A 56 -54.25 -25.84 -34.92
N GLN A 57 -55.01 -26.19 -33.89
CA GLN A 57 -54.68 -25.82 -32.51
C GLN A 57 -53.35 -26.46 -32.06
N ASN A 58 -53.13 -27.73 -32.37
CA ASN A 58 -51.89 -28.43 -32.04
C ASN A 58 -50.69 -27.84 -32.79
N GLU A 59 -50.84 -27.51 -34.07
CA GLU A 59 -49.80 -26.85 -34.85
C GLU A 59 -49.46 -25.46 -34.30
N LYS A 60 -50.46 -24.67 -33.91
CA LYS A 60 -50.25 -23.38 -33.23
C LYS A 60 -49.45 -23.58 -31.94
N LYS A 61 -49.83 -24.55 -31.12
CA LYS A 61 -49.13 -24.86 -29.88
C LYS A 61 -47.70 -25.33 -30.09
N ILE A 62 -47.43 -26.16 -31.10
CA ILE A 62 -46.08 -26.58 -31.47
C ILE A 62 -45.24 -25.37 -31.89
N LYS A 63 -45.79 -24.46 -32.70
CA LYS A 63 -45.10 -23.23 -33.12
C LYS A 63 -44.76 -22.34 -31.92
N GLU A 64 -45.71 -22.11 -31.02
CA GLU A 64 -45.52 -21.33 -29.80
C GLU A 64 -44.44 -21.93 -28.89
N LEU A 65 -44.51 -23.22 -28.62
CA LEU A 65 -43.52 -23.93 -27.79
C LEU A 65 -42.13 -23.89 -28.44
N THR A 66 -42.04 -24.02 -29.77
CA THR A 66 -40.78 -23.92 -30.51
C THR A 66 -40.17 -22.53 -30.37
N LEU A 67 -40.97 -21.46 -30.51
CA LEU A 67 -40.51 -20.09 -30.33
C LEU A 67 -40.06 -19.82 -28.89
N ALA A 68 -40.82 -20.30 -27.90
CA ALA A 68 -40.46 -20.18 -26.49
C ALA A 68 -39.15 -20.91 -26.18
N ASN A 69 -38.97 -22.12 -26.71
CA ASN A 69 -37.76 -22.90 -26.54
C ASN A 69 -36.54 -22.18 -27.15
N ASN A 70 -36.68 -21.66 -28.38
CA ASN A 70 -35.60 -20.88 -29.02
C ASN A 70 -35.22 -19.62 -28.22
N ARG A 71 -36.20 -18.93 -27.62
CA ARG A 71 -35.93 -17.78 -26.74
C ARG A 71 -35.16 -18.20 -25.49
N ALA A 72 -35.59 -19.29 -24.84
CA ALA A 72 -34.91 -19.82 -23.66
C ALA A 72 -33.47 -20.25 -23.98
N TYR A 73 -33.24 -20.91 -25.13
CA TYR A 73 -31.89 -21.27 -25.58
C TYR A 73 -30.99 -20.05 -25.76
N ASN A 74 -31.49 -18.99 -26.42
CA ASN A 74 -30.71 -17.76 -26.61
C ASN A 74 -30.41 -17.03 -25.29
N GLU A 75 -31.36 -17.05 -24.35
CA GLU A 75 -31.15 -16.48 -23.02
C GLU A 75 -30.09 -17.25 -22.23
N ILE A 76 -30.16 -18.58 -22.24
CA ILE A 76 -29.16 -19.46 -21.62
C ILE A 76 -27.77 -19.16 -22.20
N GLU A 77 -27.64 -19.06 -23.52
CA GLU A 77 -26.36 -18.78 -24.16
C GLU A 77 -25.83 -17.39 -23.77
N THR A 78 -26.71 -16.40 -23.74
CA THR A 78 -26.36 -15.04 -23.31
C THR A 78 -25.86 -15.02 -21.86
N ILE A 79 -26.52 -15.77 -20.96
CA ILE A 79 -26.12 -15.87 -19.55
C ILE A 79 -24.79 -16.62 -19.42
N ARG A 80 -24.57 -17.69 -20.18
CA ARG A 80 -23.30 -18.42 -20.20
C ARG A 80 -22.13 -17.54 -20.59
N VAL A 81 -22.27 -16.75 -21.65
CA VAL A 81 -21.21 -15.80 -22.09
C VAL A 81 -20.92 -14.76 -21.00
N LYS A 82 -21.96 -14.20 -20.37
CA LYS A 82 -21.79 -13.24 -19.26
C LYS A 82 -21.11 -13.88 -18.05
N LEU A 83 -21.44 -15.13 -17.73
CA LEU A 83 -20.81 -15.87 -16.64
C LEU A 83 -19.33 -16.12 -16.92
N ASP A 84 -18.98 -16.53 -18.14
CA ASP A 84 -17.59 -16.73 -18.54
C ASP A 84 -16.78 -15.42 -18.48
N GLN A 85 -17.34 -14.31 -18.96
CA GLN A 85 -16.73 -12.98 -18.85
C GLN A 85 -16.54 -12.55 -17.39
N SER A 86 -17.56 -12.75 -16.56
CA SER A 86 -17.48 -12.47 -15.12
C SER A 86 -16.40 -13.31 -14.46
N ASN A 87 -16.34 -14.61 -14.74
CA ASN A 87 -15.34 -15.51 -14.17
C ASN A 87 -13.92 -15.10 -14.57
N LYS A 88 -13.70 -14.73 -15.84
CA LYS A 88 -12.41 -14.20 -16.30
C LYS A 88 -12.00 -12.95 -15.54
N HIS A 89 -12.93 -12.03 -15.32
CA HIS A 89 -12.68 -10.83 -14.53
C HIS A 89 -12.35 -11.16 -13.06
N THR A 90 -13.12 -12.05 -12.43
CA THR A 90 -12.86 -12.52 -11.07
C THR A 90 -11.49 -13.15 -10.93
N VAL A 91 -11.10 -14.04 -11.86
CA VAL A 91 -9.77 -14.68 -11.85
C VAL A 91 -8.66 -13.63 -11.98
N SER A 92 -8.80 -12.67 -12.91
CA SER A 92 -7.83 -11.57 -13.07
C SER A 92 -7.68 -10.75 -11.78
N LEU A 93 -8.78 -10.38 -11.14
CA LEU A 93 -8.74 -9.65 -9.87
C LEU A 93 -8.08 -10.48 -8.76
N GLN A 94 -8.37 -11.78 -8.71
CA GLN A 94 -7.80 -12.68 -7.72
C GLN A 94 -6.27 -12.80 -7.88
N THR A 95 -5.77 -12.91 -9.11
CA THR A 95 -4.33 -12.87 -9.41
C THR A 95 -3.69 -11.54 -9.01
N GLN A 96 -4.36 -10.41 -9.25
CA GLN A 96 -3.84 -9.09 -8.83
C GLN A 96 -3.75 -8.98 -7.31
N ILE A 97 -4.76 -9.47 -6.57
CA ILE A 97 -4.75 -9.51 -5.11
C ILE A 97 -3.59 -10.38 -4.59
N GLU A 98 -3.37 -11.55 -5.19
CA GLU A 98 -2.27 -12.43 -4.82
C GLU A 98 -0.91 -11.76 -5.06
N ASN A 99 -0.72 -11.12 -6.21
CA ASN A 99 0.51 -10.40 -6.54
C ASN A 99 0.76 -9.24 -5.58
N LEU A 100 -0.25 -8.42 -5.28
CA LEU A 100 -0.13 -7.32 -4.32
C LEU A 100 0.15 -7.81 -2.90
N SER A 101 -0.45 -8.95 -2.50
CA SER A 101 -0.16 -9.58 -1.22
C SER A 101 1.30 -10.02 -1.14
N LYS A 102 1.81 -10.66 -2.20
CA LYS A 102 3.22 -11.07 -2.30
C LYS A 102 4.16 -9.85 -2.23
N GLU A 103 3.91 -8.83 -3.04
CA GLU A 103 4.71 -7.60 -3.03
C GLU A 103 4.71 -6.93 -1.65
N LYS A 104 3.55 -6.86 -0.99
CA LYS A 104 3.45 -6.37 0.39
C LYS A 104 4.33 -7.18 1.36
N THR A 105 4.34 -8.51 1.26
CA THR A 105 5.18 -9.35 2.12
C THR A 105 6.68 -9.15 1.84
N ASP A 106 7.06 -8.99 0.58
CA ASP A 106 8.45 -8.77 0.18
C ASP A 106 8.94 -7.39 0.63
N MET A 107 8.11 -6.34 0.49
CA MET A 107 8.41 -5.00 1.00
C MET A 107 8.54 -5.00 2.52
N ALA A 108 7.67 -5.70 3.25
CA ALA A 108 7.78 -5.83 4.70
C ALA A 108 9.07 -6.55 5.14
N ARG A 109 9.53 -7.55 4.36
CA ARG A 109 10.81 -8.22 4.59
C ARG A 109 11.98 -7.25 4.36
N TYR A 110 11.95 -6.52 3.24
CA TYR A 110 12.97 -5.56 2.89
C TYR A 110 13.09 -4.41 3.91
N ILE A 111 11.97 -3.92 4.46
CA ILE A 111 11.97 -2.93 5.54
C ILE A 111 12.74 -3.45 6.75
N ARG A 112 12.47 -4.69 7.20
CA ARG A 112 13.19 -5.28 8.33
C ARG A 112 14.68 -5.43 8.08
N GLU A 113 15.08 -5.79 6.85
CA GLU A 113 16.48 -5.87 6.46
C GLU A 113 17.17 -4.49 6.50
N LEU A 114 16.47 -3.43 6.09
CA LEU A 114 16.97 -2.06 6.19
C LEU A 114 17.08 -1.58 7.64
N GLU A 115 16.09 -1.90 8.47
CA GLU A 115 16.12 -1.61 9.91
C GLU A 115 17.32 -2.29 10.57
N GLN A 116 17.55 -3.57 10.30
CA GLN A 116 18.72 -4.30 10.82
C GLN A 116 20.05 -3.66 10.36
N LYS A 117 20.18 -3.31 9.08
CA LYS A 117 21.39 -2.64 8.57
C LYS A 117 21.60 -1.28 9.22
N ASN A 118 20.52 -0.54 9.50
CA ASN A 118 20.62 0.74 10.20
C ASN A 118 21.11 0.55 11.64
N ASP A 119 20.58 -0.44 12.36
CA ASP A 119 21.04 -0.77 13.72
C ASP A 119 22.53 -1.16 13.74
N ASP A 120 22.99 -1.94 12.76
CA ASP A 120 24.40 -2.32 12.61
C ASP A 120 25.29 -1.11 12.33
N LEU A 121 24.82 -0.18 11.47
CA LEU A 121 25.53 1.07 11.17
C LEU A 121 25.61 1.97 12.41
N GLU A 122 24.53 2.14 13.15
CA GLU A 122 24.52 2.92 14.40
C GLU A 122 25.46 2.32 15.45
N ARG A 123 25.48 0.99 15.56
CA ARG A 123 26.43 0.29 16.44
C ARG A 123 27.87 0.55 16.03
N SER A 124 28.19 0.39 14.74
CA SER A 124 29.53 0.67 14.22
C SER A 124 29.93 2.13 14.47
N ARG A 125 29.02 3.08 14.29
CA ARG A 125 29.24 4.50 14.57
C ARG A 125 29.62 4.73 16.03
N ARG A 126 28.89 4.12 16.99
CA ARG A 126 29.19 4.25 18.42
C ARG A 126 30.57 3.72 18.78
N ILE A 127 30.98 2.57 18.22
CA ILE A 127 32.32 2.00 18.41
C ILE A 127 33.39 2.96 17.90
N VAL A 128 33.18 3.54 16.72
CA VAL A 128 34.13 4.51 16.14
C VAL A 128 34.20 5.79 16.98
N GLU A 129 33.06 6.33 17.44
CA GLU A 129 33.02 7.50 18.32
C GLU A 129 33.79 7.25 19.64
N GLU A 130 33.62 6.07 20.26
CA GLU A 130 34.37 5.69 21.45
C GLU A 130 35.87 5.55 21.18
N SER A 131 36.25 4.95 20.04
CA SER A 131 37.65 4.87 19.63
C SER A 131 38.27 6.24 19.40
N ILE A 132 37.53 7.20 18.82
CA ILE A 132 37.98 8.58 18.64
C ILE A 132 38.19 9.23 20.00
N SER A 133 37.21 9.12 20.90
CA SER A 133 37.32 9.69 22.25
C SER A 133 38.52 9.13 23.02
N GLY A 134 38.80 7.82 22.89
CA GLY A 134 40.00 7.20 23.47
C GLY A 134 41.31 7.75 22.91
N ILE A 135 41.37 7.99 21.59
CA ILE A 135 42.54 8.61 20.92
C ILE A 135 42.71 10.06 21.38
N GLU A 136 41.63 10.83 21.44
CA GLU A 136 41.65 12.22 21.93
C GLU A 136 42.18 12.29 23.36
N ALA A 137 41.71 11.42 24.26
CA ALA A 137 42.21 11.36 25.63
C ALA A 137 43.71 11.02 25.69
N ALA A 138 44.18 10.08 24.87
CA ALA A 138 45.60 9.75 24.76
C ALA A 138 46.44 10.96 24.27
N PHE A 139 45.92 11.72 23.31
CA PHE A 139 46.57 12.96 22.85
C PHE A 139 46.64 14.03 23.94
N HIS A 140 45.57 14.25 24.70
CA HIS A 140 45.58 15.22 25.81
C HIS A 140 46.64 14.84 26.85
N ASN A 141 46.69 13.57 27.26
CA ASN A 141 47.72 13.08 28.20
C ASN A 141 49.16 13.30 27.65
N ALA A 142 49.37 13.11 26.35
CA ALA A 142 50.67 13.35 25.73
C ALA A 142 51.04 14.84 25.73
N ILE A 143 50.07 15.73 25.47
CA ILE A 143 50.25 17.18 25.54
C ILE A 143 50.59 17.62 26.96
N GLU A 144 49.84 17.16 27.97
CA GLU A 144 50.10 17.47 29.37
C GLU A 144 51.51 17.00 29.80
N ARG A 145 51.90 15.79 29.41
CA ARG A 145 53.24 15.27 29.68
C ARG A 145 54.32 16.11 29.00
N ASN A 146 54.13 16.52 27.76
CA ASN A 146 55.08 17.38 27.06
C ASN A 146 55.21 18.75 27.73
N ALA A 147 54.11 19.35 28.18
CA ALA A 147 54.15 20.62 28.90
C ALA A 147 54.92 20.53 30.21
N ILE A 148 54.80 19.42 30.96
CA ILE A 148 55.60 19.17 32.16
C ILE A 148 57.09 19.05 31.80
N LEU A 149 57.41 18.28 30.76
CA LEU A 149 58.80 18.11 30.31
C LEU A 149 59.42 19.43 29.82
N GLU A 150 58.66 20.29 29.14
CA GLU A 150 59.09 21.64 28.76
C GLU A 150 59.43 22.47 30.00
N SER A 151 58.58 22.47 31.03
CA SER A 151 58.87 23.15 32.31
C SER A 151 60.11 22.60 33.00
N GLU A 152 60.31 21.27 33.01
CA GLU A 152 61.52 20.65 33.57
C GLU A 152 62.79 21.06 32.81
N ILE A 153 62.70 21.23 31.49
CA ILE A 153 63.80 21.74 30.66
C ILE A 153 64.11 23.20 31.02
N ASP A 154 63.09 24.05 31.12
CA ASP A 154 63.25 25.47 31.49
C ASP A 154 63.90 25.62 32.87
N GLU A 155 63.47 24.84 33.86
CA GLU A 155 64.08 24.82 35.20
C GLU A 155 65.56 24.41 35.15
N LYS A 156 65.88 23.37 34.36
CA LYS A 156 67.26 22.92 34.14
C LYS A 156 68.11 24.00 33.48
N GLU A 157 67.56 24.76 32.54
CA GLU A 157 68.25 25.89 31.91
C GLU A 157 68.51 27.02 32.91
N GLY A 158 67.50 27.40 33.70
CA GLY A 158 67.66 28.39 34.77
C GLY A 158 68.69 27.98 35.84
N LEU A 159 68.77 26.70 36.19
CA LEU A 159 69.82 26.19 37.09
C LEU A 159 71.21 26.25 36.48
N LYS A 160 71.36 25.96 35.17
CA LYS A 160 72.64 26.11 34.46
C LYS A 160 73.11 27.56 34.48
N GLU A 161 72.22 28.52 34.26
CA GLU A 161 72.57 29.94 34.33
C GLU A 161 73.05 30.35 35.73
N LYS A 162 72.36 29.91 36.79
CA LYS A 162 72.77 30.17 38.17
C LYS A 162 74.13 29.55 38.48
N LEU A 163 74.37 28.32 38.03
CA LEU A 163 75.66 27.65 38.19
C LEU A 163 76.77 28.41 37.46
N GLN A 164 76.50 28.89 36.24
CA GLN A 164 77.45 29.69 35.48
C GLN A 164 77.82 30.99 36.21
N ARG A 165 76.82 31.73 36.72
CA ARG A 165 77.05 32.94 37.52
C ARG A 165 77.88 32.65 38.77
N LEU A 166 77.55 31.61 39.53
CA LEU A 166 78.33 31.21 40.72
C LEU A 166 79.76 30.79 40.35
N ALA A 167 79.95 30.14 39.20
CA ALA A 167 81.27 29.78 38.70
C ALA A 167 82.10 31.02 38.32
N ASP A 168 81.45 32.03 37.72
CA ASP A 168 82.06 33.32 37.41
C ASP A 168 82.40 34.10 38.69
N GLU A 169 81.48 34.21 39.66
CA GLU A 169 81.74 34.80 40.98
C GLU A 169 82.87 34.07 41.73
N THR A 170 82.89 32.73 41.68
CA THR A 170 83.99 31.95 42.27
C THR A 170 85.31 32.24 41.57
N ARG A 171 85.30 32.49 40.25
CA ARG A 171 86.49 32.87 39.49
C ARG A 171 86.96 34.26 39.89
N ASP A 172 86.05 35.22 40.02
CA ASP A 172 86.35 36.59 40.40
C ASP A 172 86.89 36.67 41.84
N LEU A 173 86.25 35.99 42.79
CA LEU A 173 86.73 35.91 44.18
C LEU A 173 88.11 35.25 44.28
N LYS A 174 88.40 34.22 43.48
CA LYS A 174 89.75 33.64 43.39
C LYS A 174 90.77 34.64 42.85
N GLN A 175 90.38 35.46 41.86
CA GLN A 175 91.24 36.55 41.36
C GLN A 175 91.45 37.63 42.43
N GLU A 176 90.41 38.02 43.17
CA GLU A 176 90.51 38.97 44.28
C GLU A 176 91.43 38.45 45.40
N LEU A 177 91.34 37.17 45.76
CA LEU A 177 92.26 36.53 46.71
C LEU A 177 93.70 36.54 46.20
N LEU A 178 93.94 36.20 44.93
CA LEU A 178 95.28 36.25 44.32
C LEU A 178 95.86 37.69 44.30
N VAL A 179 95.01 38.69 44.08
CA VAL A 179 95.40 40.11 44.17
C VAL A 179 95.68 40.50 45.61
N LYS A 180 94.84 40.07 46.59
CA LYS A 180 95.10 40.30 48.02
C LYS A 180 96.38 39.62 48.48
N GLU A 181 96.68 38.41 48.05
CA GLU A 181 97.97 37.75 48.32
C GLU A 181 99.15 38.54 47.74
N ARG A 182 98.97 39.18 46.56
CA ARG A 182 99.98 40.10 45.99
C ARG A 182 100.04 41.48 46.67
N CYS A 183 98.96 41.92 47.32
CA CYS A 183 98.88 43.19 48.04
C CYS A 183 99.16 43.07 49.56
N GLN A 184 99.15 41.87 50.13
CA GLN A 184 99.42 41.58 51.55
C GLN A 184 100.91 41.60 51.93
N GLU A 185 101.77 42.17 51.09
CA GLU A 185 103.12 42.57 51.53
C GLU A 185 103.12 43.89 52.32
N ASN A 186 101.98 44.59 52.46
CA ASN A 186 101.90 45.82 53.28
C ASN A 186 100.68 45.84 54.24
N GLU A 187 101.01 45.64 55.52
CA GLU A 187 100.35 46.06 56.77
C GLU A 187 99.21 45.22 57.44
N ARG A 188 99.25 45.32 58.77
CA ARG A 188 98.81 44.41 59.85
C ARG A 188 97.36 44.63 60.36
N PRO A 189 96.81 43.71 61.19
CA PRO A 189 95.39 43.64 61.56
C PRO A 189 95.04 44.31 62.90
N VAL A 190 93.79 44.78 63.08
CA VAL A 190 93.18 45.00 64.42
C VAL A 190 91.69 44.64 64.42
N ASN A 191 91.34 44.01 65.55
CA ASN A 191 90.17 43.26 65.95
C ASN A 191 89.01 44.14 66.50
N GLY A 192 87.77 43.64 66.59
CA GLY A 192 86.71 44.31 67.37
C GLY A 192 85.23 43.89 67.17
N TYR A 193 84.83 42.79 67.83
CA TYR A 193 83.50 42.27 68.26
C TYR A 193 82.16 43.07 68.16
N LYS A 194 81.15 42.46 67.47
CA LYS A 194 79.69 42.08 67.73
C LYS A 194 78.76 42.96 68.64
N PRO A 195 77.38 43.01 68.49
CA PRO A 195 76.45 41.86 68.31
C PRO A 195 75.02 42.01 67.61
N VAL A 196 74.47 40.84 67.20
CA VAL A 196 73.10 40.21 67.13
C VAL A 196 71.74 40.98 67.23
N SER A 197 70.75 40.58 66.37
CA SER A 197 69.30 40.31 66.67
C SER A 197 68.68 39.51 65.48
N ILE A 198 68.26 38.22 65.56
CA ILE A 198 67.04 37.54 66.08
C ILE A 198 65.69 37.98 65.44
N VAL A 199 64.91 36.96 65.00
CA VAL A 199 63.44 36.79 64.74
C VAL A 199 62.81 37.50 63.51
N ASP A 200 61.80 36.97 62.79
CA ASP A 200 60.95 35.78 62.96
C ASP A 200 60.23 35.34 61.67
N SER A 201 59.59 34.18 61.82
CA SER A 201 58.84 33.33 60.89
C SER A 201 57.56 33.91 60.24
N ASN A 202 57.15 33.22 59.15
CA ASN A 202 55.77 32.98 58.70
C ASN A 202 54.94 34.11 58.07
N ARG A 203 54.67 33.96 56.76
CA ARG A 203 53.29 34.07 56.23
C ARG A 203 53.17 33.43 54.84
N LEU A 204 52.81 32.14 54.85
CA LEU A 204 52.18 31.44 53.74
C LEU A 204 50.79 32.05 53.48
N LYS A 205 50.42 32.20 52.21
CA LYS A 205 49.03 32.25 51.76
C LYS A 205 48.89 31.31 50.57
N GLU A 206 48.22 30.21 50.83
CA GLU A 206 47.75 29.23 49.84
C GLU A 206 46.71 29.87 48.91
N ILE A 207 46.81 29.53 47.64
CA ILE A 207 45.78 29.73 46.62
C ILE A 207 45.05 28.39 46.52
N GLU A 208 43.90 28.27 47.17
CA GLU A 208 43.01 27.12 46.98
C GLU A 208 42.16 27.34 45.72
N THR A 209 42.37 26.45 44.76
CA THR A 209 41.49 26.25 43.61
C THR A 209 40.55 25.09 43.98
N GLN A 210 39.25 25.34 44.11
CA GLN A 210 38.26 24.29 44.36
C GLN A 210 37.44 23.96 43.10
N THR A 211 37.47 22.69 42.77
CA THR A 211 36.63 21.97 41.79
C THR A 211 35.37 21.40 42.47
N THR A 212 34.18 21.63 41.85
CA THR A 212 32.91 20.84 41.71
C THR A 212 32.54 19.71 42.73
N PRO A 213 31.25 19.36 43.03
CA PRO A 213 30.11 19.30 42.08
C PRO A 213 28.68 19.61 42.64
N ILE A 214 27.72 19.94 41.76
CA ILE A 214 26.28 20.03 42.11
C ILE A 214 25.49 18.90 41.43
N LYS A 215 24.77 18.12 42.24
CA LYS A 215 23.81 17.10 41.82
C LYS A 215 22.47 17.72 41.41
N LYS A 216 21.88 17.11 40.39
CA LYS A 216 20.52 17.27 39.87
C LYS A 216 19.46 16.94 40.93
N ASP A 217 18.37 17.70 40.99
CA ASP A 217 17.03 17.21 40.63
C ASP A 217 15.92 18.28 40.72
N GLN A 218 14.97 18.15 39.78
CA GLN A 218 13.58 18.65 39.74
C GLN A 218 13.25 20.03 39.11
N LEU A 219 12.58 19.91 37.94
CA LEU A 219 11.81 20.87 37.12
C LEU A 219 10.59 21.47 37.86
N PRO A 220 9.80 22.44 37.31
CA PRO A 220 9.85 23.05 35.98
C PRO A 220 9.77 24.59 35.98
N TYR A 221 10.57 25.27 35.16
CA TYR A 221 10.21 26.60 34.70
C TYR A 221 10.54 26.74 33.22
N GLN A 222 9.51 27.01 32.42
CA GLN A 222 9.61 27.14 30.98
C GLN A 222 10.59 28.26 30.63
N ALA A 223 11.67 27.89 29.92
CA ALA A 223 12.55 28.87 29.32
C ALA A 223 11.77 29.66 28.25
N PRO A 224 11.93 31.00 28.16
CA PRO A 224 11.29 31.79 27.12
C PRO A 224 11.78 31.33 25.75
N ILE A 225 10.85 30.86 24.91
CA ILE A 225 11.16 30.46 23.53
C ILE A 225 11.76 31.66 22.81
N THR A 226 13.00 31.50 22.33
CA THR A 226 13.70 32.54 21.58
C THR A 226 12.87 32.94 20.35
N PRO A 227 12.88 34.23 19.94
CA PRO A 227 12.10 34.69 18.79
C PRO A 227 12.31 33.83 17.52
N ALA A 228 13.54 33.34 17.29
CA ALA A 228 13.86 32.44 16.19
C ALA A 228 13.17 31.07 16.30
N SER A 229 13.16 30.44 17.48
CA SER A 229 12.46 29.17 17.71
C SER A 229 10.94 29.31 17.58
N ARG A 230 10.38 30.47 17.96
CA ARG A 230 8.95 30.78 17.76
C ARG A 230 8.59 30.89 16.29
N VAL A 231 9.40 31.59 15.49
CA VAL A 231 9.18 31.74 14.05
C VAL A 231 9.32 30.38 13.33
N MET A 232 10.32 29.57 13.70
CA MET A 232 10.48 28.22 13.16
C MET A 232 9.28 27.32 13.48
N ALA A 233 8.78 27.35 14.73
CA ALA A 233 7.60 26.61 15.11
C ALA A 233 6.35 27.05 14.34
N LEU A 234 6.15 28.36 14.12
CA LEU A 234 5.03 28.89 13.35
C LEU A 234 5.10 28.52 11.86
N ASN A 235 6.30 28.46 11.27
CA ASN A 235 6.48 28.00 9.90
C ASN A 235 6.15 26.51 9.75
N ILE A 236 6.62 25.67 10.68
CA ILE A 236 6.29 24.25 10.71
C ILE A 236 4.78 24.05 10.84
N VAL A 237 4.13 24.75 11.77
CA VAL A 237 2.67 24.68 11.96
C VAL A 237 1.93 25.15 10.69
N SER A 238 2.40 26.20 10.04
CA SER A 238 1.80 26.70 8.79
C SER A 238 1.91 25.70 7.64
N ASP A 239 3.05 25.01 7.52
CA ASP A 239 3.27 23.97 6.52
C ASP A 239 2.41 22.72 6.79
N LEU A 240 2.27 22.33 8.06
CA LEU A 240 1.37 21.26 8.46
C LEU A 240 -0.09 21.59 8.11
N ILE A 241 -0.57 22.79 8.41
CA ILE A 241 -1.93 23.23 8.06
C ILE A 241 -2.15 23.18 6.54
N ARG A 242 -1.17 23.63 5.74
CA ARG A 242 -1.25 23.54 4.27
C ARG A 242 -1.29 22.10 3.77
N LYS A 243 -0.48 21.21 4.34
CA LYS A 243 -0.46 19.78 3.98
C LYS A 243 -1.76 19.09 4.38
N VAL A 244 -2.28 19.34 5.58
CA VAL A 244 -3.57 18.79 6.05
C VAL A 244 -4.70 19.27 5.15
N GLY A 245 -4.79 20.56 4.83
CA GLY A 245 -5.80 21.06 3.89
C GLY A 245 -5.65 20.50 2.46
N GLY A 246 -4.43 20.15 2.03
CA GLY A 246 -4.19 19.43 0.79
C GLY A 246 -4.68 17.98 0.83
N LEU A 247 -4.49 17.29 1.95
CA LEU A 247 -4.96 15.93 2.19
C LEU A 247 -6.49 15.89 2.29
N GLU A 248 -7.12 16.84 2.98
CA GLU A 248 -8.59 16.96 3.06
C GLU A 248 -9.21 17.16 1.67
N ARG A 249 -8.63 18.01 0.81
CA ARG A 249 -9.10 18.17 -0.58
C ARG A 249 -8.98 16.89 -1.40
N ARG A 250 -7.90 16.12 -1.22
CA ARG A 250 -7.71 14.83 -1.90
C ARG A 250 -8.66 13.76 -1.38
N LEU A 251 -8.94 13.76 -0.08
CA LEU A 251 -9.90 12.87 0.55
C LEU A 251 -11.32 13.19 0.07
N GLU A 252 -11.70 14.47 0.02
CA GLU A 252 -13.00 14.90 -0.47
C GLU A 252 -13.18 14.57 -1.96
N LYS A 253 -12.13 14.76 -2.77
CA LYS A 253 -12.11 14.32 -4.18
C LYS A 253 -12.30 12.81 -4.29
N SER A 254 -11.59 12.01 -3.48
CA SER A 254 -11.74 10.56 -3.48
C SER A 254 -13.16 10.13 -3.06
N ARG A 255 -13.79 10.81 -2.10
CA ARG A 255 -15.19 10.55 -1.73
C ARG A 255 -16.17 10.90 -2.85
N PHE A 256 -15.90 11.97 -3.59
CA PHE A 256 -16.69 12.35 -4.76
C PHE A 256 -16.57 11.32 -5.88
N ASP A 257 -15.35 10.88 -6.19
CA ASP A 257 -15.09 9.84 -7.20
C ASP A 257 -15.82 8.51 -6.84
N TYR A 258 -15.86 8.13 -5.57
CA TYR A 258 -16.65 6.97 -5.11
C TYR A 258 -18.18 7.17 -5.22
N ARG A 259 -18.68 8.39 -4.97
CA ARG A 259 -20.12 8.70 -5.14
C ARG A 259 -20.55 8.72 -6.60
N ASP A 260 -19.70 9.21 -7.50
CA ASP A 260 -19.95 9.21 -8.94
C ASP A 260 -19.92 7.80 -9.53
N ILE A 261 -19.06 6.91 -9.01
CA ILE A 261 -19.09 5.48 -9.38
C ILE A 261 -20.41 4.83 -8.92
N GLY A 262 -20.89 5.14 -7.71
CA GLY A 262 -22.17 4.63 -7.20
C GLY A 262 -23.42 5.21 -7.90
N SER A 263 -23.32 6.37 -8.54
CA SER A 263 -24.45 7.05 -9.19
C SER A 263 -24.49 6.85 -10.71
N ASN A 264 -23.34 6.67 -11.38
CA ASN A 264 -23.29 6.47 -12.84
C ASN A 264 -23.58 5.03 -13.28
N ASP A 265 -23.45 4.04 -12.40
CA ASP A 265 -23.79 2.63 -12.72
C ASP A 265 -25.31 2.40 -12.91
N LEU A 266 -26.15 3.37 -12.52
CA LEU A 266 -27.60 3.34 -12.75
C LEU A 266 -28.07 4.17 -13.96
N ARG A 267 -27.17 4.93 -14.61
CA ARG A 267 -27.60 5.87 -15.69
C ARG A 267 -26.89 5.71 -17.03
N SER A 268 -25.77 5.00 -17.11
CA SER A 268 -25.06 4.80 -18.39
C SER A 268 -25.36 3.45 -19.03
N ARG A 269 -26.63 3.21 -19.36
CA ARG A 269 -27.02 2.08 -20.22
C ARG A 269 -28.07 2.45 -21.25
N HIS A 270 -28.04 3.68 -21.75
CA HIS A 270 -28.65 4.00 -23.03
C HIS A 270 -27.84 5.07 -23.76
N SER A 271 -27.49 4.75 -25.01
CA SER A 271 -26.94 5.63 -26.06
C SER A 271 -25.44 5.49 -26.35
N ALA A 272 -25.13 4.63 -27.32
CA ALA A 272 -24.22 4.95 -28.43
C ALA A 272 -24.34 3.86 -29.50
N LYS A 273 -25.25 4.09 -30.46
CA LYS A 273 -25.19 3.48 -31.80
C LYS A 273 -24.25 4.35 -32.66
N ASN A 274 -23.51 3.67 -33.53
CA ASN A 274 -22.87 4.13 -34.76
C ASN A 274 -21.57 4.94 -34.66
N SER A 275 -20.44 4.30 -34.99
CA SER A 275 -19.61 4.65 -36.16
C SER A 275 -18.53 3.58 -36.45
N PRO A 276 -18.06 3.44 -37.70
CA PRO A 276 -17.38 2.24 -38.20
C PRO A 276 -15.86 2.26 -38.01
N ALA A 277 -15.26 1.07 -37.89
CA ALA A 277 -13.81 0.86 -37.83
C ALA A 277 -13.15 0.96 -39.22
N PRO A 278 -11.91 1.49 -39.33
CA PRO A 278 -11.16 1.44 -40.57
C PRO A 278 -10.50 0.06 -40.76
N SER A 279 -10.51 -0.41 -42.01
CA SER A 279 -9.87 -1.65 -42.46
C SER A 279 -8.34 -1.57 -42.33
N ILE A 280 -7.75 -2.63 -41.77
CA ILE A 280 -6.32 -2.92 -41.90
C ILE A 280 -6.16 -3.86 -43.10
N GLN A 281 -5.69 -3.31 -44.21
CA GLN A 281 -5.08 -4.10 -45.29
C GLN A 281 -3.57 -4.16 -45.06
N GLY A 282 -3.10 -5.39 -44.88
CA GLY A 282 -1.87 -5.97 -45.43
C GLY A 282 -0.54 -5.22 -45.29
N LEU A 283 0.48 -5.95 -44.85
CA LEU A 283 1.67 -6.17 -45.67
C LEU A 283 2.49 -7.33 -45.10
N SER A 284 2.57 -8.38 -45.90
CA SER A 284 3.54 -9.46 -45.80
C SER A 284 4.75 -9.06 -46.64
N LYS A 285 5.93 -9.03 -46.03
CA LYS A 285 7.22 -9.52 -46.54
C LYS A 285 8.29 -9.32 -45.49
#